data_AF-A0A939WXN1-F1
#
_entry.id   AF-A0A939WXN1-F1
#
_cell.length_a   1.000
_cell.length_b   1.000
_cell.length_c   1.000
_cell.angle_alpha   90.00
_cell.angle_beta   90.00
_cell.angle_gamma   90.00
#
_symmetry.space_group_name_H-M   'P 1'
#
loop_
_entity.id
_entity.type
_entity.pdbx_description
1 polymer ?
#
loop_
_entity_poly.entity_id
_entity_poly.type
_entity_poly.pdbx_seq_one_letter_code
_entity_poly.pdbx_strand_id
1 'polypeptide(L)'
;MSYQADFIANLKYYRGKKGLSQAKLAELCNCQPATIGCIECARQFPSFDLLFKISDVLEINPADLFIRNASQSVLNTRNLMQTEFLPYVSKFIEEHF
;
A
#
# COMPACT_ATOMS: atom_id res chain seq x y z
N MET A 1 -19.10 2.44 3.33
CA MET A 1 -17.63 2.67 3.34
C MET A 1 -17.38 4.15 3.55
N SER A 2 -16.47 4.50 4.45
CA SER A 2 -16.03 5.88 4.63
C SER A 2 -14.60 5.96 4.13
N TYR A 3 -14.40 6.51 2.93
CA TYR A 3 -13.09 6.60 2.27
C TYR A 3 -12.00 7.19 3.20
N GLN A 4 -12.39 8.12 4.07
CA GLN A 4 -11.48 8.71 5.05
C GLN A 4 -11.09 7.73 6.16
N ALA A 5 -12.02 6.92 6.67
CA ALA A 5 -11.73 5.92 7.70
C ALA A 5 -10.81 4.81 7.15
N ASP A 6 -11.08 4.35 5.93
CA ASP A 6 -10.26 3.35 5.24
C ASP A 6 -8.85 3.90 4.97
N PHE A 7 -8.76 5.15 4.50
CA PHE A 7 -7.49 5.86 4.34
C PHE A 7 -6.65 5.88 5.62
N ILE A 8 -7.26 6.29 6.73
CA ILE A 8 -6.58 6.40 8.02
C ILE A 8 -6.12 5.03 8.52
N ALA A 9 -6.97 4.01 8.39
CA ALA A 9 -6.63 2.65 8.80
C ALA A 9 -5.44 2.08 8.00
N ASN A 10 -5.42 2.30 6.69
CA ASN A 10 -4.33 1.83 5.83
C ASN A 10 -3.05 2.63 6.02
N LEU A 11 -3.13 3.96 6.21
CA LEU A 11 -1.98 4.78 6.55
C LEU A 11 -1.30 4.26 7.83
N LYS A 12 -2.07 4.01 8.89
CA LYS A 12 -1.56 3.42 10.15
C LYS A 12 -0.92 2.06 9.92
N TYR A 13 -1.58 1.22 9.13
CA TYR A 13 -1.11 -0.12 8.81
C TYR A 13 0.24 -0.11 8.09
N TYR A 14 0.36 0.61 6.97
CA TYR A 14 1.59 0.65 6.18
C TYR A 14 2.71 1.40 6.90
N ARG A 15 2.40 2.48 7.63
CA ARG A 15 3.37 3.16 8.50
C ARG A 15 3.92 2.20 9.57
N GLY A 16 3.04 1.43 10.22
CA GLY A 16 3.42 0.41 11.19
C GLY A 16 4.26 -0.71 10.57
N LYS A 17 3.90 -1.18 9.38
CA LYS A 17 4.65 -2.19 8.61
C LYS A 17 6.08 -1.73 8.28
N LYS A 18 6.27 -0.43 8.02
CA LYS A 18 7.59 0.20 7.82
C LYS A 18 8.33 0.54 9.12
N GLY A 19 7.74 0.29 10.29
CA GLY A 19 8.35 0.58 11.59
C GLY A 19 8.50 2.08 11.89
N LEU A 20 7.72 2.95 11.23
CA LEU A 20 7.86 4.39 11.36
C LEU A 20 6.94 4.96 12.45
N SER A 21 7.45 5.88 13.26
CA SER A 21 6.60 6.74 14.10
C SER A 21 5.86 7.78 13.25
N GLN A 22 4.80 8.39 13.79
CA GLN A 22 4.11 9.49 13.11
C GLN A 22 5.06 10.66 12.80
N ALA A 23 5.92 11.01 13.76
CA ALA A 23 6.91 12.06 13.62
C ALA A 23 7.97 11.71 12.56
N LYS A 24 8.43 10.45 12.51
CA LYS A 24 9.41 10.03 11.50
C LYS A 24 8.81 10.04 10.09
N LEU A 25 7.56 9.61 9.93
CA LEU A 25 6.88 9.73 8.65
C LEU A 25 6.70 11.19 8.24
N ALA A 26 6.37 12.09 9.18
CA ALA A 26 6.23 13.52 8.89
C ALA A 26 7.55 14.14 8.42
N GLU A 27 8.67 13.79 9.08
CA GLU A 27 10.03 14.19 8.69
C GLU A 27 10.37 13.72 7.27
N LEU A 28 10.15 12.43 6.97
CA LEU A 28 10.44 11.86 5.65
C LEU A 28 9.56 12.44 4.54
N CYS A 29 8.31 12.78 4.84
CA CYS A 29 7.41 13.46 3.90
C CYS A 29 7.68 14.98 3.80
N ASN A 30 8.65 15.52 4.55
CA ASN A 30 8.94 16.95 4.65
C ASN A 30 7.67 17.78 4.93
N CYS A 31 6.91 17.39 5.96
CA CYS A 31 5.73 18.11 6.43
C CYS A 31 5.84 18.43 7.93
N GLN A 32 4.88 19.18 8.47
CA GLN A 32 4.94 19.58 9.88
C GLN A 32 4.85 18.34 10.79
N PRO A 33 5.57 18.30 11.93
CA PRO A 33 5.62 17.11 12.79
C PRO A 33 4.23 16.58 13.24
N ALA A 34 3.26 17.48 13.40
CA ALA A 34 1.90 17.14 13.81
C ALA A 34 1.00 16.65 12.65
N THR A 35 1.40 16.85 11.39
CA THR A 35 0.52 16.64 10.22
C THR A 35 0.02 15.20 10.14
N ILE A 36 0.92 14.22 10.22
CA ILE A 36 0.57 12.79 10.18
C ILE A 36 -0.34 12.40 11.33
N GLY A 37 -0.07 12.89 12.55
CA GLY A 37 -0.92 12.63 13.72
C GLY A 37 -2.32 13.21 13.57
N CYS A 38 -2.45 14.44 13.06
CA CYS A 38 -3.74 15.05 12.76
C CYS A 38 -4.52 14.28 11.70
N ILE A 39 -3.84 13.75 10.66
CA ILE A 39 -4.47 12.88 9.65
C ILE A 39 -4.97 11.59 10.29
N GLU A 40 -4.11 10.90 11.05
CA GLU A 40 -4.43 9.62 11.69
C GLU A 40 -5.52 9.71 12.78
N CYS A 41 -5.78 10.92 13.29
CA CYS A 41 -6.85 11.24 14.22
C CYS A 41 -8.09 11.85 13.53
N ALA A 42 -8.18 11.77 12.20
CA ALA A 42 -9.29 12.30 11.39
C ALA A 42 -9.53 13.82 11.53
N ARG A 43 -8.55 14.58 12.00
CA ARG A 43 -8.65 16.05 12.17
C ARG A 43 -8.44 16.80 10.86
N GLN A 44 -7.72 16.20 9.92
CA GLN A 44 -7.51 16.75 8.59
C GLN A 44 -7.32 15.63 7.56
N PHE A 45 -7.43 15.97 6.29
CA PHE A 45 -7.08 15.10 5.18
C PHE A 45 -5.80 15.61 4.50
N PRO A 46 -4.89 14.74 4.02
CA PRO A 46 -3.70 15.20 3.31
C PRO A 46 -4.08 15.92 2.01
N SER A 47 -3.21 16.83 1.57
CA SER A 47 -3.24 17.29 0.18
C SER A 47 -2.87 16.16 -0.77
N PHE A 48 -3.17 16.33 -2.05
CA PHE A 48 -2.77 15.38 -3.09
C PHE A 48 -1.25 15.17 -3.10
N ASP A 49 -0.47 16.24 -3.04
CA ASP A 49 1.00 16.14 -3.00
C ASP A 49 1.52 15.37 -1.79
N LEU A 50 0.94 15.61 -0.60
CA LEU A 50 1.33 14.90 0.61
C LEU A 50 0.96 13.42 0.53
N LEU A 51 -0.15 13.08 -0.12
CA LEU A 51 -0.56 11.70 -0.34
C LEU A 51 0.47 10.93 -1.16
N PHE A 52 0.99 11.49 -2.25
CA PHE A 52 2.06 10.84 -3.04
C PHE A 52 3.37 10.73 -2.26
N LYS A 53 3.77 11.77 -1.52
CA LYS A 53 4.96 11.69 -0.66
C LYS A 53 4.83 10.58 0.38
N ILE A 54 3.64 10.42 0.97
CA ILE A 54 3.35 9.33 1.90
C ILE A 54 3.50 7.98 1.21
N SER A 55 2.90 7.78 0.04
CA SER A 55 3.00 6.50 -0.68
C SER A 55 4.43 6.17 -1.08
N ASP A 56 5.21 7.17 -1.49
CA ASP A 56 6.61 7.01 -1.90
C ASP A 56 7.48 6.59 -0.70
N VAL A 57 7.36 7.28 0.45
CA VAL A 57 8.08 6.93 1.69
C VAL A 57 7.69 5.55 2.20
N LEU A 58 6.41 5.19 2.06
CA LEU A 58 5.90 3.89 2.47
C LEU A 58 6.18 2.78 1.44
N GLU A 59 6.72 3.13 0.27
CA GLU A 59 6.98 2.24 -0.87
C GLU A 59 5.76 1.39 -1.25
N ILE A 60 4.61 2.04 -1.38
CA ILE A 60 3.35 1.42 -1.78
C ILE A 60 2.74 2.18 -2.97
N ASN A 61 1.76 1.57 -3.65
CA ASN A 61 0.97 2.32 -4.59
C ASN A 61 0.02 3.27 -3.82
N PRO A 62 -0.20 4.53 -4.27
CA PRO A 62 -1.16 5.44 -3.66
C PRO A 62 -2.56 4.84 -3.47
N ALA A 63 -3.01 3.96 -4.37
CA ALA A 63 -4.29 3.27 -4.27
C ALA A 63 -4.39 2.38 -3.02
N ASP A 64 -3.26 1.84 -2.55
CA ASP A 64 -3.21 0.99 -1.36
C ASP A 64 -3.59 1.75 -0.08
N LEU A 65 -3.46 3.09 -0.09
CA LEU A 65 -3.95 3.93 1.01
C LEU A 65 -5.47 3.88 1.11
N PHE A 66 -6.22 3.71 0.01
CA PHE A 66 -7.68 3.66 0.05
C PHE A 66 -8.23 2.25 0.12
N ILE A 67 -7.61 1.32 -0.62
CA ILE A 67 -8.02 -0.08 -0.68
C ILE A 67 -6.78 -0.91 -0.40
N ARG A 68 -6.74 -1.57 0.77
CA ARG A 68 -5.58 -2.32 1.20
C ARG A 68 -5.18 -3.37 0.15
N ASN A 69 -3.91 -3.34 -0.24
CA ASN A 69 -3.32 -4.26 -1.23
C ASN A 69 -4.01 -4.24 -2.60
N ALA A 70 -4.65 -3.12 -3.00
CA ALA A 70 -5.22 -2.97 -4.32
C ALA A 70 -4.19 -3.25 -5.43
N SER A 71 -2.95 -2.79 -5.25
CA SER A 71 -1.86 -3.01 -6.19
C SER A 71 -1.34 -4.45 -6.23
N GLN A 72 -1.57 -5.19 -5.15
CA GLN A 72 -1.09 -6.57 -5.00
C GLN A 72 -1.86 -7.53 -5.94
N SER A 73 -3.06 -7.16 -6.39
CA SER A 73 -3.85 -7.96 -7.34
C SER A 73 -3.09 -8.29 -8.63
N VAL A 74 -2.35 -7.33 -9.21
CA VAL A 74 -1.57 -7.54 -10.45
C VAL A 74 -0.29 -8.36 -10.20
N LEU A 75 0.42 -8.06 -9.12
CA LEU A 75 1.67 -8.77 -8.77
C LEU A 75 1.42 -10.23 -8.38
N ASN A 76 0.33 -10.48 -7.65
CA ASN A 76 -0.08 -11.83 -7.27
C ASN A 76 -0.49 -12.67 -8.48
N THR A 77 -1.19 -12.08 -9.47
CA THR A 77 -1.52 -12.80 -10.70
C THR A 77 -0.27 -13.24 -11.45
N ARG A 78 0.74 -12.37 -11.59
CA ARG A 78 1.99 -12.75 -12.27
C ARG A 78 2.71 -13.89 -11.54
N ASN A 79 2.82 -13.80 -10.22
CA ASN A 79 3.45 -14.87 -9.43
C ASN A 79 2.67 -16.18 -9.53
N LEU A 80 1.34 -16.15 -9.32
CA LEU A 80 0.46 -17.31 -9.47
C LEU A 80 0.62 -17.97 -10.85
N MET A 81 0.64 -17.16 -11.91
CA MET A 81 0.85 -17.65 -13.27
C MET A 81 2.19 -18.38 -13.40
N GLN A 82 3.25 -17.86 -12.80
CA GLN A 82 4.60 -18.43 -12.91
C GLN A 82 4.83 -19.64 -12.00
N THR A 83 4.32 -19.64 -10.77
CA THR A 83 4.64 -20.66 -9.76
C THR A 83 3.67 -21.82 -9.74
N GLU A 84 2.44 -21.62 -10.19
CA GLU A 84 1.40 -22.65 -10.15
C GLU A 84 0.93 -23.04 -11.55
N PHE A 85 0.53 -22.05 -12.36
CA PHE A 85 -0.10 -22.32 -13.65
C PHE A 85 0.90 -22.80 -14.73
N LEU A 86 2.02 -22.10 -14.94
CA LEU A 86 3.02 -22.48 -15.96
C LEU A 86 3.62 -23.87 -15.73
N PRO A 87 4.00 -24.28 -14.50
CA PRO A 87 4.47 -25.64 -14.25
C PRO A 87 3.39 -26.69 -14.53
N TYR A 88 2.14 -26.41 -14.16
CA TYR A 88 1.01 -27.29 -14.45
C TYR A 88 0.81 -27.47 -15.97
N VAL A 89 0.80 -26.39 -16.74
CA VAL A 89 0.63 -26.45 -18.20
C VAL A 89 1.81 -27.18 -18.85
N SER A 90 3.03 -26.94 -18.39
CA SER A 90 4.22 -27.64 -18.92
C SER A 90 4.11 -29.14 -18.71
N LYS A 91 3.77 -29.55 -17.48
CA LYS A 91 3.52 -30.95 -17.14
C LYS A 91 2.38 -31.56 -17.97
N PHE A 92 1.27 -30.85 -18.13
CA PHE A 92 0.13 -31.30 -18.91
C PHE A 92 0.50 -31.52 -20.39
N ILE A 93 1.32 -30.63 -20.96
CA ILE A 93 1.80 -30.78 -22.34
C ILE A 93 2.69 -32.02 -22.44
N GLU A 94 3.66 -32.19 -21.54
CA GLU A 94 4.54 -33.38 -21.51
C GLU A 94 3.77 -34.70 -21.34
N GLU A 95 2.65 -34.70 -20.61
CA GLU A 95 1.84 -35.89 -20.35
C GLU A 95 0.86 -36.24 -21.48
N HIS A 96 0.50 -35.29 -22.34
CA HIS A 96 -0.61 -35.44 -23.30
C HIS A 96 -0.31 -35.07 -24.75
N PHE A 97 0.87 -34.53 -25.06
CA PHE A 97 1.34 -34.24 -26.42
C PHE A 97 2.79 -34.69 -26.60
#